data_AF-A0A0D2DFX5-F1
#
_entry.id   AF-A0A0D2DFX5-F1
#
_cell.length_a   1.000
_cell.length_b   1.000
_cell.length_c   1.000
_cell.angle_alpha   90.00
_cell.angle_beta   90.00
_cell.angle_gamma   90.00
#
_symmetry.space_group_name_H-M   'P 1'
#
loop_
_entity.id
_entity.type
_entity.pdbx_description
1 polymer ?
#
loop_
_entity_poly.entity_id
_entity_poly.type
_entity_poly.pdbx_seq_one_letter_code
_entity_poly.pdbx_strand_id
1 'polypeptide(L)'
;MSLVRGRQRTGRGSSSFIFAVPWPKEFDNEIAADPQVRAKTDFLRSAGCKRTEGAEVKNEEDQKPTTTSTQPDTTALSTPPFKSSAEKYIQVDIHIYANGATYNWHLFHEAHGDLWNMLGGIIIPLELTCATNGLHLRIKDVETYNKLPSWVKMTDDPARVLDYLGLDSDQNWTPFMSWDDMMAYAATCRFHDPGRWRSRDKQDGEGEEHADLTKETKDGDGLKKVEGGLTEDDPPKLKHNDRARAAKRPAFHYWIDTYLPAYLDDTPGKNAHMTREEVIEDAKKFFGDLFTSQFEDRSTRWTRQVKVDKMWSELRKSCLCRAARSDML
;
A
#
# COMPACT_ATOMS: atom_id res chain seq x y z
N MET A 1 7.70 -8.83 31.70
CA MET A 1 8.13 -8.78 30.27
C MET A 1 8.88 -7.48 30.06
N SER A 2 9.95 -7.46 29.26
CA SER A 2 10.61 -6.22 28.84
C SER A 2 9.98 -5.73 27.55
N LEU A 3 9.36 -4.55 27.56
CA LEU A 3 8.73 -3.94 26.39
C LEU A 3 9.71 -2.97 25.73
N VAL A 4 10.23 -3.36 24.56
CA VAL A 4 11.07 -2.47 23.74
C VAL A 4 10.16 -1.40 23.10
N ARG A 5 10.60 -0.13 23.17
CA ARG A 5 9.82 1.08 22.84
C ARG A 5 8.90 0.92 21.62
N GLY A 6 7.60 0.94 21.86
CA GLY A 6 6.61 0.99 20.78
C GLY A 6 6.48 2.39 20.16
N ARG A 7 6.14 2.45 18.86
CA ARG A 7 5.85 3.71 18.15
C ARG A 7 4.34 3.86 17.97
N GLN A 8 3.76 4.88 18.59
CA GLN A 8 2.35 5.25 18.40
C GLN A 8 2.15 5.98 17.06
N ARG A 9 1.08 5.65 16.34
CA ARG A 9 0.52 6.48 15.25
C ARG A 9 -0.95 6.73 15.53
N THR A 10 -1.36 7.99 15.51
CA THR A 10 -2.73 8.44 15.80
C THR A 10 -3.44 8.85 14.52
N GLY A 11 -4.50 8.12 14.17
CA GLY A 11 -5.43 8.49 13.11
C GLY A 11 -6.67 9.20 13.68
N ARG A 12 -7.53 9.74 12.80
CA ARG A 12 -8.86 10.20 13.21
C ARG A 12 -9.75 8.99 13.48
N GLY A 13 -9.86 8.58 14.75
CA GLY A 13 -10.74 7.50 15.20
C GLY A 13 -10.08 6.12 15.41
N SER A 14 -8.76 6.02 15.22
CA SER A 14 -7.99 4.82 15.58
C SER A 14 -6.59 5.17 16.09
N SER A 15 -6.03 4.29 16.93
CA SER A 15 -4.63 4.34 17.37
C SER A 15 -3.96 3.01 17.09
N SER A 16 -2.77 3.05 16.49
CA SER A 16 -1.96 1.87 16.20
C SER A 16 -0.66 1.91 17.00
N PHE A 17 -0.32 0.78 17.62
CA PHE A 17 0.87 0.60 18.44
C PHE A 17 1.67 -0.60 17.91
N ILE A 18 2.92 -0.37 17.53
CA ILE A 18 3.82 -1.40 17.02
C ILE A 18 4.76 -1.81 18.15
N PHE A 19 4.81 -3.10 18.49
CA PHE A 19 5.69 -3.65 19.52
C PHE A 19 6.61 -4.74 18.96
N ALA A 20 7.86 -4.77 19.44
CA ALA A 20 8.74 -5.93 19.29
C ALA A 20 8.67 -6.76 20.58
N VAL A 21 8.11 -7.96 20.49
CA VAL A 21 7.95 -8.91 21.61
C VAL A 21 8.91 -10.08 21.40
N PRO A 22 9.62 -10.58 22.43
CA PRO A 22 10.45 -11.77 22.28
C PRO A 22 9.65 -12.97 21.75
N TRP A 23 10.29 -13.81 20.94
CA TRP A 23 9.70 -15.04 20.44
C TRP A 23 9.24 -15.95 21.59
N PRO A 24 8.01 -16.50 21.59
CA PRO A 24 7.57 -17.41 22.64
C PRO A 24 8.36 -18.72 22.57
N LYS A 25 8.90 -19.16 23.70
CA LYS A 25 9.79 -20.33 23.81
C LYS A 25 9.09 -21.63 23.43
N GLU A 26 7.77 -21.62 23.55
CA GLU A 26 6.85 -22.68 23.17
C GLU A 26 7.03 -23.06 21.69
N PHE A 27 7.29 -22.08 20.81
CA PHE A 27 7.46 -22.27 19.37
C PHE A 27 8.93 -22.34 18.90
N ASP A 28 9.92 -22.43 19.80
CA ASP A 28 11.34 -22.44 19.39
C ASP A 28 11.72 -23.71 18.59
N ASN A 29 10.99 -24.81 18.81
CA ASN A 29 11.25 -26.11 18.18
C ASN A 29 10.64 -26.26 16.78
N GLU A 30 9.53 -25.56 16.49
CA GLU A 30 8.73 -25.82 15.27
C GLU A 30 9.39 -25.24 14.01
N ILE A 31 9.90 -24.00 14.08
CA ILE A 31 10.56 -23.34 12.94
C ILE A 31 11.84 -24.10 12.50
N ALA A 32 12.48 -24.85 13.40
CA ALA A 32 13.68 -25.60 13.06
C ALA A 32 13.42 -26.80 12.12
N ALA A 33 12.16 -27.20 11.95
CA ALA A 33 11.76 -28.32 11.09
C ALA A 33 11.46 -27.91 9.62
N ASP A 34 11.22 -26.63 9.33
CA ASP A 34 10.86 -26.17 7.97
C ASP A 34 12.10 -26.02 7.06
N PRO A 35 12.21 -26.81 5.96
CA PRO A 35 13.33 -26.71 5.02
C PRO A 35 13.41 -25.34 4.30
N GLN A 36 12.29 -24.67 4.06
CA GLN A 36 12.25 -23.40 3.33
C GLN A 36 12.81 -22.24 4.17
N VAL A 37 12.48 -22.18 5.47
CA VAL A 37 13.04 -21.18 6.39
C VAL A 37 14.55 -21.35 6.54
N ARG A 38 15.02 -22.60 6.56
CA ARG A 38 16.45 -22.94 6.61
C ARG A 38 17.20 -22.43 5.38
N ALA A 39 16.71 -22.75 4.18
CA ALA A 39 17.32 -22.25 2.93
C ALA A 39 17.40 -20.71 2.88
N LYS A 40 16.36 -20.01 3.37
CA LYS A 40 16.28 -18.54 3.37
C LYS A 40 17.23 -17.88 4.39
N THR A 41 17.47 -18.53 5.53
CA THR A 41 18.42 -18.04 6.55
C THR A 41 19.88 -18.32 6.18
N ASP A 42 20.19 -19.45 5.52
CA ASP A 42 21.53 -19.73 5.01
C ASP A 42 21.90 -18.85 3.79
N PHE A 43 20.95 -18.50 2.91
CA PHE A 43 21.17 -17.52 1.84
C PHE A 43 21.59 -16.14 2.39
N LEU A 44 20.84 -15.61 3.36
CA LEU A 44 21.16 -14.34 4.03
C LEU A 44 22.51 -14.37 4.77
N ARG A 45 22.98 -15.56 5.19
CA ARG A 45 24.29 -15.73 5.85
C ARG A 45 25.45 -15.76 4.85
N SER A 46 25.22 -16.18 3.60
CA SER A 46 26.24 -16.15 2.54
C SER A 46 26.45 -14.75 1.92
N ALA A 47 25.43 -13.90 1.95
CA ALA A 47 25.45 -12.53 1.45
C ALA A 47 26.22 -11.57 2.39
N GLY A 48 27.53 -11.74 2.48
CA GLY A 48 28.41 -11.08 3.44
C GLY A 48 28.50 -9.55 3.33
N CYS A 49 27.55 -8.85 3.95
CA CYS A 49 27.51 -7.39 4.02
C CYS A 49 28.61 -6.83 4.94
N LYS A 50 29.75 -6.47 4.36
CA LYS A 50 30.83 -5.76 5.05
C LYS A 50 30.39 -4.34 5.41
N ARG A 51 30.28 -4.01 6.70
CA ARG A 51 30.24 -2.61 7.14
C ARG A 51 31.61 -1.97 6.94
N THR A 52 31.63 -0.81 6.30
CA THR A 52 32.76 0.12 6.32
C THR A 52 32.68 0.98 7.59
N GLU A 53 33.71 0.93 8.43
CA GLU A 53 33.81 1.82 9.59
C GLU A 53 34.32 3.20 9.13
N GLY A 54 33.78 4.26 9.76
CA GLY A 54 33.97 5.65 9.33
C GLY A 54 35.07 6.39 10.09
N ALA A 55 35.80 7.23 9.36
CA ALA A 55 37.01 7.95 9.77
C ALA A 55 37.00 8.70 11.12
N GLU A 56 38.19 8.74 11.72
CA GLU A 56 38.59 9.53 12.89
C GLU A 56 38.75 11.04 12.56
N VAL A 57 38.33 11.92 13.48
CA VAL A 57 38.71 13.35 13.54
C VAL A 57 38.89 13.74 15.02
N LYS A 58 39.92 14.56 15.33
CA LYS A 58 40.32 14.93 16.69
C LYS A 58 40.04 16.40 17.05
N ASN A 59 40.07 16.67 18.36
CA ASN A 59 40.58 17.83 19.13
C ASN A 59 39.84 17.80 20.51
N GLU A 60 40.45 17.82 21.70
CA GLU A 60 41.44 18.74 22.31
C GLU A 60 40.87 20.17 22.45
N GLU A 61 40.78 20.82 23.63
CA GLU A 61 41.12 20.50 25.05
C GLU A 61 39.91 20.89 25.97
N ASP A 62 39.81 20.57 27.28
CA ASP A 62 40.54 21.20 28.39
C ASP A 62 40.40 20.44 29.76
N GLN A 63 41.01 20.98 30.82
CA GLN A 63 41.57 20.29 32.01
C GLN A 63 40.79 20.63 33.34
N LYS A 64 40.87 20.00 34.54
CA LYS A 64 41.55 18.83 35.22
C LYS A 64 41.43 19.04 36.78
N PRO A 65 41.73 18.10 37.73
CA PRO A 65 42.12 16.69 37.67
C PRO A 65 40.96 15.69 37.99
N THR A 66 40.90 14.75 38.96
CA THR A 66 41.49 14.52 40.32
C THR A 66 41.77 13.01 40.60
N THR A 67 42.48 12.68 41.68
CA THR A 67 42.98 11.34 42.11
C THR A 67 41.93 10.46 42.84
N THR A 68 42.02 9.12 42.91
CA THR A 68 43.12 8.36 43.55
C THR A 68 43.17 6.83 43.26
N SER A 69 44.34 6.37 42.77
CA SER A 69 45.05 5.08 43.01
C SER A 69 44.57 3.69 42.50
N THR A 70 45.60 2.86 42.23
CA THR A 70 45.68 1.37 42.30
C THR A 70 45.35 0.53 41.05
N GLN A 71 46.41 0.20 40.31
CA GLN A 71 46.61 -1.01 39.48
C GLN A 71 47.01 -2.21 40.41
N PRO A 72 46.92 -3.51 40.02
CA PRO A 72 47.49 -4.03 38.76
C PRO A 72 46.81 -5.27 38.10
N ASP A 73 47.52 -5.78 37.08
CA ASP A 73 47.58 -7.15 36.55
C ASP A 73 46.47 -7.67 35.61
N THR A 74 46.77 -7.47 34.33
CA THR A 74 46.33 -8.25 33.16
C THR A 74 46.27 -9.77 33.43
N THR A 75 45.08 -10.35 33.34
CA THR A 75 44.90 -11.78 33.04
C THR A 75 43.98 -11.91 31.82
N ALA A 76 44.47 -12.58 30.78
CA ALA A 76 43.73 -12.70 29.51
C ALA A 76 42.56 -13.68 29.64
N LEU A 77 41.38 -13.17 29.98
CA LEU A 77 40.16 -13.98 30.03
C LEU A 77 39.68 -14.28 28.60
N SER A 78 39.87 -15.54 28.17
CA SER A 78 39.45 -16.00 26.84
C SER A 78 37.94 -15.80 26.63
N THR A 79 37.57 -14.98 25.65
CA THR A 79 36.16 -14.77 25.29
C THR A 79 35.56 -16.09 24.81
N PRO A 80 34.55 -16.66 25.49
CA PRO A 80 33.93 -17.90 25.03
C PRO A 80 33.26 -17.68 23.66
N PRO A 81 33.27 -18.68 22.77
CA PRO A 81 32.70 -18.52 21.42
C PRO A 81 31.22 -18.15 21.51
N PHE A 82 30.90 -16.99 20.96
CA PHE A 82 29.57 -16.38 21.07
C PHE A 82 28.54 -17.27 20.37
N LYS A 83 27.75 -18.04 21.14
CA LYS A 83 26.66 -18.85 20.61
C LYS A 83 25.58 -17.91 20.06
N SER A 84 25.59 -17.72 18.75
CA SER A 84 24.74 -16.77 18.03
C SER A 84 23.31 -17.26 17.83
N SER A 85 22.66 -17.71 18.91
CA SER A 85 21.20 -17.65 19.02
C SER A 85 20.79 -16.19 19.18
N ALA A 86 20.78 -15.45 18.07
CA ALA A 86 20.24 -14.10 18.04
C ALA A 86 18.81 -14.14 18.55
N GLU A 87 18.48 -13.31 19.54
CA GLU A 87 17.15 -13.28 20.13
C GLU A 87 16.11 -13.01 19.03
N LYS A 88 15.21 -13.97 18.82
CA LYS A 88 14.11 -13.83 17.88
C LYS A 88 13.08 -12.89 18.49
N TYR A 89 12.50 -12.01 17.68
CA TYR A 89 11.39 -11.14 18.05
C TYR A 89 10.26 -11.26 17.03
N ILE A 90 9.02 -11.19 17.51
CA ILE A 90 7.83 -10.99 16.68
C ILE A 90 7.44 -9.51 16.71
N GLN A 91 6.95 -9.01 15.57
CA GLN A 91 6.25 -7.73 15.51
C GLN A 91 4.78 -7.98 15.87
N VAL A 92 4.26 -7.21 16.82
CA VAL A 92 2.84 -7.23 17.22
C VAL A 92 2.28 -5.83 17.00
N ASP A 93 1.38 -5.71 16.02
CA ASP A 93 0.67 -4.47 15.71
C ASP A 93 -0.70 -4.50 16.39
N ILE A 94 -0.93 -3.58 17.34
CA ILE A 94 -2.18 -3.48 18.10
C ILE A 94 -2.96 -2.27 17.61
N HIS A 95 -4.17 -2.52 17.12
CA HIS A 95 -5.09 -1.50 16.60
C HIS A 95 -6.26 -1.31 17.56
N ILE A 96 -6.51 -0.05 17.97
CA ILE A 96 -7.64 0.34 18.80
C ILE A 96 -8.57 1.21 17.96
N TYR A 97 -9.86 0.83 17.91
CA TYR A 97 -10.90 1.45 17.08
C TYR A 97 -11.96 2.14 17.95
N ALA A 98 -12.53 3.25 17.45
CA ALA A 98 -13.48 4.04 18.22
C ALA A 98 -14.87 3.40 18.42
N ASN A 99 -15.29 2.48 17.52
CA ASN A 99 -16.58 1.79 17.64
C ASN A 99 -16.60 0.45 16.86
N GLY A 100 -17.61 -0.37 17.14
CA GLY A 100 -17.78 -1.70 16.52
C GLY A 100 -17.87 -1.70 15.00
N ALA A 101 -18.51 -0.69 14.38
CA ALA A 101 -18.57 -0.60 12.92
C ALA A 101 -17.17 -0.36 12.31
N THR A 102 -16.37 0.54 12.90
CA THR A 102 -14.98 0.75 12.47
C THR A 102 -14.08 -0.47 12.69
N TYR A 103 -14.33 -1.26 13.74
CA TYR A 103 -13.63 -2.53 13.96
C TYR A 103 -14.02 -3.58 12.91
N ASN A 104 -15.32 -3.80 12.70
CA ASN A 104 -15.82 -4.77 11.70
C ASN A 104 -15.34 -4.44 10.28
N TRP A 105 -15.25 -3.15 9.93
CA TRP A 105 -14.72 -2.71 8.64
C TRP A 105 -13.23 -3.04 8.48
N HIS A 106 -12.41 -2.83 9.52
CA HIS A 106 -10.99 -3.20 9.44
C HIS A 106 -10.81 -4.71 9.44
N LEU A 107 -11.58 -5.46 10.24
CA LEU A 107 -11.58 -6.92 10.21
C LEU A 107 -11.92 -7.46 8.81
N PHE A 108 -12.91 -6.87 8.13
CA PHE A 108 -13.25 -7.16 6.73
C PHE A 108 -12.12 -6.84 5.74
N HIS A 109 -11.50 -5.67 5.89
CA HIS A 109 -10.43 -5.19 5.01
C HIS A 109 -9.08 -5.92 5.25
N GLU A 110 -8.86 -6.48 6.43
CA GLU A 110 -7.61 -7.12 6.84
C GLU A 110 -7.70 -8.66 6.93
N ALA A 111 -8.91 -9.25 6.76
CA ALA A 111 -9.16 -10.70 6.80
C ALA A 111 -8.23 -11.51 5.89
N HIS A 112 -7.98 -11.01 4.67
CA HIS A 112 -7.16 -11.67 3.66
C HIS A 112 -6.08 -10.72 3.15
N GLY A 113 -4.85 -10.91 3.61
CA GLY A 113 -3.80 -9.90 3.57
C GLY A 113 -3.41 -9.35 2.18
N ASP A 114 -3.68 -10.08 1.09
CA ASP A 114 -3.45 -9.63 -0.30
C ASP A 114 -4.72 -9.48 -1.15
N LEU A 115 -5.89 -9.98 -0.71
CA LEU A 115 -7.14 -9.95 -1.49
C LEU A 115 -7.50 -8.54 -1.97
N TRP A 116 -7.45 -7.55 -1.08
CA TRP A 116 -7.75 -6.15 -1.41
C TRP A 116 -6.74 -5.49 -2.35
N ASN A 117 -5.53 -6.02 -2.47
CA ASN A 117 -4.58 -5.54 -3.48
C ASN A 117 -4.94 -6.05 -4.88
N MET A 118 -5.50 -7.26 -4.97
CA MET A 118 -5.93 -7.89 -6.22
C MET A 118 -7.25 -7.29 -6.70
N LEU A 119 -8.24 -7.21 -5.79
CA LEU A 119 -9.50 -6.48 -6.02
C LEU A 119 -9.22 -5.02 -6.37
N GLY A 120 -8.25 -4.37 -5.72
CA GLY A 120 -7.79 -3.02 -6.09
C GLY A 120 -7.39 -2.91 -7.56
N GLY A 121 -6.59 -3.86 -8.07
CA GLY A 121 -6.20 -3.92 -9.49
C GLY A 121 -7.38 -4.10 -10.48
N ILE A 122 -8.48 -4.70 -10.01
CA ILE A 122 -9.73 -4.89 -10.77
C ILE A 122 -10.60 -3.63 -10.74
N ILE A 123 -10.79 -3.01 -9.57
CA ILE A 123 -11.83 -1.97 -9.37
C ILE A 123 -11.34 -0.52 -9.51
N ILE A 124 -10.04 -0.24 -9.29
CA ILE A 124 -9.45 1.10 -9.45
C ILE A 124 -9.64 1.72 -10.86
N PRO A 125 -9.56 0.97 -11.97
CA PRO A 125 -9.82 1.49 -13.33
C PRO A 125 -11.25 2.04 -13.54
N LEU A 126 -12.20 1.51 -12.77
CA LEU A 126 -13.63 1.86 -12.75
C LEU A 126 -13.95 2.96 -11.73
N GLU A 127 -12.93 3.67 -11.26
CA GLU A 127 -13.02 4.76 -10.26
C GLU A 127 -13.56 4.32 -8.88
N LEU A 128 -13.64 3.01 -8.62
CA LEU A 128 -13.92 2.47 -7.29
C LEU A 128 -12.64 2.43 -6.44
N THR A 129 -12.77 2.63 -5.12
CA THR A 129 -11.65 2.59 -4.17
C THR A 129 -12.14 2.04 -2.83
N CYS A 130 -11.60 0.90 -2.39
CA CYS A 130 -11.76 0.45 -1.01
C CYS A 130 -10.74 1.19 -0.12
N ALA A 131 -11.19 1.71 1.02
CA ALA A 131 -10.36 2.49 1.95
C ALA A 131 -10.66 2.10 3.40
N THR A 132 -9.89 2.62 4.36
CA THR A 132 -10.02 2.30 5.81
C THR A 132 -11.34 2.76 6.47
N ASN A 133 -12.27 3.33 5.70
CA ASN A 133 -13.55 3.86 6.18
C ASN A 133 -14.74 3.58 5.23
N GLY A 134 -14.61 2.65 4.29
CA GLY A 134 -15.66 2.27 3.35
C GLY A 134 -15.20 2.06 1.90
N LEU A 135 -16.11 1.57 1.06
CA LEU A 135 -16.02 1.63 -0.40
C LEU A 135 -16.42 3.03 -0.88
N HIS A 136 -15.64 3.59 -1.80
CA HIS A 136 -15.83 4.93 -2.35
C HIS A 136 -15.82 4.91 -3.88
N LEU A 137 -16.62 5.79 -4.48
CA LEU A 137 -16.54 6.14 -5.90
C LEU A 137 -15.77 7.46 -6.02
N ARG A 138 -14.79 7.53 -6.92
CA ARG A 138 -14.05 8.77 -7.23
C ARG A 138 -14.83 9.60 -8.26
N ILE A 139 -14.52 10.89 -8.34
CA ILE A 139 -15.02 11.82 -9.36
C ILE A 139 -13.81 12.31 -10.16
N LYS A 140 -13.58 11.75 -11.36
CA LYS A 140 -12.47 12.06 -12.26
C LYS A 140 -12.09 13.55 -12.34
N ASP A 141 -13.07 14.41 -12.63
CA ASP A 141 -12.91 15.86 -12.77
C ASP A 141 -12.32 16.53 -11.52
N VAL A 142 -12.56 15.95 -10.35
CA VAL A 142 -12.07 16.45 -9.06
C VAL A 142 -10.72 15.83 -8.70
N GLU A 143 -10.48 14.55 -9.04
CA GLU A 143 -9.23 13.83 -8.73
C GLU A 143 -8.00 14.52 -9.33
N THR A 144 -8.15 15.15 -10.51
CA THR A 144 -7.08 15.94 -11.16
C THR A 144 -6.65 17.20 -10.39
N TYR A 145 -7.49 17.71 -9.48
CA TYR A 145 -7.20 18.89 -8.64
C TYR A 145 -6.94 18.53 -7.18
N ASN A 146 -7.68 17.56 -6.63
CA ASN A 146 -7.49 17.10 -5.25
C ASN A 146 -8.03 15.66 -5.07
N LYS A 147 -7.15 14.73 -4.69
CA LYS A 147 -7.47 13.29 -4.61
C LYS A 147 -8.41 12.92 -3.46
N LEU A 148 -8.36 13.60 -2.30
CA LEU A 148 -9.22 13.24 -1.15
C LEU A 148 -10.69 13.66 -1.30
N PRO A 149 -11.03 14.87 -1.80
CA PRO A 149 -12.42 15.31 -1.90
C PRO A 149 -13.20 14.71 -3.06
N SER A 150 -12.51 14.12 -4.05
CA SER A 150 -13.15 13.41 -5.17
C SER A 150 -13.85 12.12 -4.73
N TRP A 151 -13.53 11.57 -3.54
CA TRP A 151 -14.13 10.35 -3.04
C TRP A 151 -15.49 10.59 -2.38
N VAL A 152 -16.50 9.84 -2.83
CA VAL A 152 -17.84 9.77 -2.24
C VAL A 152 -18.02 8.37 -1.66
N LYS A 153 -18.24 8.25 -0.34
CA LYS A 153 -18.45 6.95 0.31
C LYS A 153 -19.79 6.37 -0.18
N MET A 154 -19.74 5.17 -0.72
CA MET A 154 -20.90 4.39 -1.16
C MET A 154 -21.48 3.61 0.03
N THR A 155 -20.62 2.92 0.78
CA THR A 155 -20.97 2.19 1.99
C THR A 155 -19.74 1.85 2.84
N ASP A 156 -19.96 1.57 4.13
CA ASP A 156 -19.04 0.97 5.09
C ASP A 156 -19.61 -0.33 5.70
N ASP A 157 -20.58 -0.95 5.02
CA ASP A 157 -21.12 -2.28 5.32
C ASP A 157 -20.42 -3.34 4.43
N PRO A 158 -19.64 -4.27 5.01
CA PRO A 158 -18.99 -5.36 4.29
C PRO A 158 -19.90 -6.16 3.36
N ALA A 159 -21.12 -6.49 3.80
CA ALA A 159 -22.03 -7.33 3.01
C ALA A 159 -22.47 -6.61 1.73
N ARG A 160 -22.76 -5.30 1.83
CA ARG A 160 -23.10 -4.46 0.67
C ARG A 160 -21.92 -4.19 -0.25
N VAL A 161 -20.68 -4.28 0.23
CA VAL A 161 -19.49 -4.21 -0.63
C VAL A 161 -19.34 -5.50 -1.43
N LEU A 162 -19.47 -6.67 -0.80
CA LEU A 162 -19.32 -7.96 -1.49
C LEU A 162 -20.43 -8.16 -2.53
N ASP A 163 -21.70 -7.89 -2.18
CA ASP A 163 -22.84 -7.90 -3.10
C ASP A 163 -22.62 -6.94 -4.29
N TYR A 164 -22.19 -5.69 -4.04
CA TYR A 164 -21.87 -4.74 -5.11
C TYR A 164 -20.66 -5.14 -5.97
N LEU A 165 -19.73 -5.95 -5.45
CA LEU A 165 -18.60 -6.50 -6.22
C LEU A 165 -18.93 -7.84 -6.89
N GLY A 166 -20.11 -8.42 -6.66
CA GLY A 166 -20.48 -9.75 -7.15
C GLY A 166 -19.71 -10.89 -6.49
N LEU A 167 -19.21 -10.67 -5.27
CA LEU A 167 -18.38 -11.61 -4.51
C LEU A 167 -19.23 -12.35 -3.46
N ASP A 168 -18.93 -13.64 -3.23
CA ASP A 168 -19.63 -14.43 -2.21
C ASP A 168 -19.32 -13.90 -0.80
N SER A 169 -20.38 -13.67 -0.01
CA SER A 169 -20.28 -13.10 1.34
C SER A 169 -19.71 -14.08 2.35
N ASP A 170 -20.13 -15.34 2.32
CA ASP A 170 -19.77 -16.33 3.33
C ASP A 170 -18.33 -16.82 3.08
N GLN A 171 -17.95 -17.02 1.82
CA GLN A 171 -16.59 -17.40 1.44
C GLN A 171 -15.56 -16.33 1.89
N ASN A 172 -15.90 -15.04 1.88
CA ASN A 172 -15.02 -13.98 2.39
C ASN A 172 -14.65 -14.16 3.87
N TRP A 173 -15.53 -14.75 4.68
CA TRP A 173 -15.28 -14.96 6.10
C TRP A 173 -14.64 -16.33 6.41
N THR A 174 -14.49 -17.19 5.40
CA THR A 174 -13.73 -18.44 5.52
C THR A 174 -12.26 -18.27 5.12
N PRO A 175 -11.29 -18.94 5.78
CA PRO A 175 -9.93 -19.01 5.29
C PRO A 175 -9.85 -19.79 3.97
N PHE A 176 -9.13 -19.26 2.98
CA PHE A 176 -8.80 -19.99 1.76
C PHE A 176 -7.80 -21.13 2.04
N MET A 177 -7.97 -22.29 1.39
CA MET A 177 -7.10 -23.46 1.61
C MET A 177 -5.78 -23.35 0.82
N SER A 178 -5.82 -22.66 -0.32
CA SER A 178 -4.68 -22.40 -1.20
C SER A 178 -4.66 -20.94 -1.69
N TRP A 179 -3.59 -20.56 -2.40
CA TRP A 179 -3.57 -19.29 -3.12
C TRP A 179 -4.52 -19.30 -4.32
N ASP A 180 -4.64 -20.43 -5.03
CA ASP A 180 -5.56 -20.58 -6.15
C ASP A 180 -7.02 -20.34 -5.76
N ASP A 181 -7.46 -20.81 -4.59
CA ASP A 181 -8.83 -20.55 -4.09
C ASP A 181 -9.07 -19.04 -3.88
N MET A 182 -8.07 -18.32 -3.34
CA MET A 182 -8.14 -16.87 -3.11
C MET A 182 -8.10 -16.09 -4.44
N MET A 183 -7.33 -16.57 -5.42
CA MET A 183 -7.23 -15.97 -6.75
C MET A 183 -8.51 -16.18 -7.55
N ALA A 184 -9.04 -17.40 -7.56
CA ALA A 184 -10.33 -17.74 -8.15
C ALA A 184 -11.46 -16.91 -7.53
N TYR A 185 -11.49 -16.79 -6.19
CA TYR A 185 -12.45 -15.91 -5.52
C TYR A 185 -12.32 -14.45 -5.97
N ALA A 186 -11.10 -13.89 -6.03
CA ALA A 186 -10.88 -12.55 -6.55
C ALA A 186 -11.34 -12.38 -8.02
N ALA A 187 -11.17 -13.42 -8.83
CA ALA A 187 -11.61 -13.47 -10.23
C ALA A 187 -13.14 -13.59 -10.40
N THR A 188 -13.89 -14.07 -9.39
CA THR A 188 -15.38 -14.05 -9.43
C THR A 188 -15.98 -12.64 -9.35
N CYS A 189 -15.19 -11.63 -8.98
CA CYS A 189 -15.65 -10.24 -8.97
C CYS A 189 -16.27 -9.86 -10.32
N ARG A 190 -17.48 -9.29 -10.33
CA ARG A 190 -18.22 -8.99 -11.57
C ARG A 190 -17.51 -8.05 -12.52
N PHE A 191 -16.51 -7.32 -12.03
CA PHE A 191 -15.67 -6.37 -12.77
C PHE A 191 -14.35 -6.97 -13.31
N HIS A 192 -14.07 -8.26 -13.06
CA HIS A 192 -12.82 -8.89 -13.46
C HIS A 192 -12.71 -9.06 -14.99
N ASP A 193 -11.65 -8.52 -15.58
CA ASP A 193 -11.32 -8.66 -17.01
C ASP A 193 -9.94 -9.35 -17.14
N PRO A 194 -9.88 -10.65 -17.47
CA PRO A 194 -8.61 -11.33 -17.73
C PRO A 194 -7.90 -10.79 -18.99
N GLY A 195 -8.68 -10.48 -20.03
CA GLY A 195 -8.18 -9.94 -21.30
C GLY A 195 -7.52 -8.58 -21.15
N ARG A 196 -7.94 -7.76 -20.18
CA ARG A 196 -7.30 -6.49 -19.82
C ARG A 196 -5.83 -6.65 -19.44
N TRP A 197 -5.42 -7.80 -18.88
CA TRP A 197 -4.01 -8.06 -18.55
C TRP A 197 -3.12 -8.03 -19.79
N ARG A 198 -3.61 -8.55 -20.94
CA ARG A 198 -2.90 -8.55 -22.24
C ARG A 198 -2.57 -7.16 -22.79
N SER A 199 -3.26 -6.11 -22.32
CA SER A 199 -3.18 -4.75 -22.88
C SER A 199 -2.33 -3.79 -22.04
N ARG A 200 -1.79 -4.23 -20.89
CA ARG A 200 -1.19 -3.34 -19.90
C ARG A 200 0.04 -2.57 -20.42
N ASP A 201 0.85 -3.17 -21.29
CA ASP A 201 2.05 -2.52 -21.87
C ASP A 201 1.77 -1.31 -22.76
N LYS A 202 0.51 -1.10 -23.17
CA LYS A 202 0.12 -0.02 -24.09
C LYS A 202 -0.57 1.17 -23.40
N GLN A 203 -0.96 1.06 -22.13
CA GLN A 203 -1.59 2.15 -21.37
C GLN A 203 -0.63 2.83 -20.37
N ASP A 204 0.23 2.07 -19.68
CA ASP A 204 1.03 2.57 -18.55
C ASP A 204 2.18 3.54 -18.96
N GLY A 205 2.32 3.87 -20.26
CA GLY A 205 3.30 4.83 -20.78
C GLY A 205 3.01 6.31 -20.47
N GLU A 206 1.75 6.67 -20.18
CA GLU A 206 1.31 8.05 -19.90
C GLU A 206 0.97 8.32 -18.42
N GLY A 207 1.81 7.81 -17.50
CA GLY A 207 2.03 8.46 -16.21
C GLY A 207 0.88 8.48 -15.18
N GLU A 208 -0.08 7.56 -15.24
CA GLU A 208 -1.20 7.53 -14.27
C GLU A 208 -0.74 7.26 -12.83
N GLU A 209 -0.57 8.33 -12.02
CA GLU A 209 -0.26 8.27 -10.59
C GLU A 209 -1.45 7.89 -9.67
N HIS A 210 -2.12 6.76 -9.96
CA HIS A 210 -2.90 6.05 -8.94
C HIS A 210 -1.98 5.51 -7.83
N ALA A 211 -1.88 6.27 -6.73
CA ALA A 211 -1.12 5.91 -5.55
C ALA A 211 -2.05 5.18 -4.56
N ASP A 212 -1.81 3.88 -4.40
CA ASP A 212 -2.48 3.03 -3.42
C ASP A 212 -2.17 3.48 -1.98
N LEU A 213 -3.17 3.41 -1.09
CA LEU A 213 -3.29 4.21 0.13
C LEU A 213 -2.60 3.60 1.36
N THR A 214 -1.35 3.15 1.21
CA THR A 214 -0.60 2.53 2.32
C THR A 214 0.84 3.03 2.53
N LYS A 215 1.11 4.35 2.44
CA LYS A 215 2.00 5.08 3.40
C LYS A 215 2.13 6.61 3.20
N GLU A 216 2.77 7.23 4.19
CA GLU A 216 3.07 8.67 4.33
C GLU A 216 4.04 9.19 3.25
N THR A 217 3.94 10.49 2.95
CA THR A 217 4.83 11.24 2.05
C THR A 217 6.26 11.35 2.55
N LYS A 218 7.23 11.18 1.63
CA LYS A 218 8.53 11.86 1.65
C LYS A 218 8.96 12.20 0.21
N ASP A 219 9.80 13.22 0.11
CA ASP A 219 9.95 14.05 -1.09
C ASP A 219 11.04 13.56 -2.06
N GLY A 220 10.79 13.85 -3.35
CA GLY A 220 11.73 14.11 -4.47
C GLY A 220 13.08 13.37 -4.61
N ASP A 221 13.28 12.76 -5.79
CA ASP A 221 14.20 13.34 -6.79
C ASP A 221 13.77 12.95 -8.23
N GLY A 222 14.34 13.59 -9.25
CA GLY A 222 13.87 13.59 -10.64
C GLY A 222 14.21 12.35 -11.48
N LEU A 223 13.26 11.93 -12.33
CA LEU A 223 13.41 10.79 -13.25
C LEU A 223 14.10 11.20 -14.56
N LYS A 224 15.30 10.68 -14.83
CA LYS A 224 15.87 10.72 -16.20
C LYS A 224 15.21 9.67 -17.08
N LYS A 225 14.55 10.12 -18.16
CA LYS A 225 14.08 9.24 -19.24
C LYS A 225 15.29 8.67 -19.98
N VAL A 226 15.39 7.35 -20.05
CA VAL A 226 16.31 6.63 -20.95
C VAL A 226 15.44 5.85 -21.93
N GLU A 227 15.67 6.07 -23.23
CA GLU A 227 14.88 5.44 -24.28
C GLU A 227 15.55 4.14 -24.74
N GLY A 228 14.76 3.08 -24.83
CA GLY A 228 15.17 1.76 -25.29
C GLY A 228 13.93 1.02 -25.79
N GLY A 229 14.01 0.44 -26.98
CA GLY A 229 12.90 -0.28 -27.61
C GLY A 229 12.52 -1.56 -26.88
N LEU A 230 11.36 -2.11 -27.23
CA LEU A 230 10.86 -3.38 -26.70
C LEU A 230 10.56 -4.35 -27.84
N THR A 231 10.69 -5.63 -27.52
CA THR A 231 10.26 -6.77 -28.35
C THR A 231 8.88 -7.24 -27.89
N GLU A 232 8.16 -8.01 -28.72
CA GLU A 232 6.78 -8.40 -28.43
C GLU A 232 6.63 -9.44 -27.29
N ASP A 233 7.75 -9.97 -26.78
CA ASP A 233 7.81 -10.97 -25.70
C ASP A 233 8.11 -10.38 -24.30
N ASP A 234 8.30 -9.06 -24.15
CA ASP A 234 8.55 -8.43 -22.85
C ASP A 234 7.27 -8.41 -21.96
N PRO A 235 7.31 -8.93 -20.72
CA PRO A 235 6.10 -9.06 -19.88
C PRO A 235 5.61 -7.72 -19.29
N PRO A 236 4.30 -7.61 -18.96
CA PRO A 236 3.65 -6.41 -18.47
C PRO A 236 4.44 -5.56 -17.48
N LYS A 237 4.79 -4.33 -17.91
CA LYS A 237 5.54 -3.37 -17.09
C LYS A 237 4.72 -2.80 -15.93
N LEU A 238 4.52 -3.62 -14.91
CA LEU A 238 4.02 -3.29 -13.58
C LEU A 238 4.49 -1.91 -13.10
N LYS A 239 3.59 -1.16 -12.48
CA LYS A 239 3.89 0.13 -11.83
C LYS A 239 4.86 -0.04 -10.66
N HIS A 240 5.61 1.02 -10.29
CA HIS A 240 6.57 0.98 -9.19
C HIS A 240 6.01 0.36 -7.89
N ASN A 241 4.81 0.77 -7.47
CA ASN A 241 4.18 0.23 -6.25
C ASN A 241 3.83 -1.26 -6.40
N ASP A 242 3.32 -1.68 -7.57
CA ASP A 242 2.99 -3.07 -7.86
C ASP A 242 4.24 -3.94 -7.88
N ARG A 243 5.34 -3.48 -8.52
CA ARG A 243 6.66 -4.14 -8.49
C ARG A 243 7.18 -4.27 -7.05
N ALA A 244 7.09 -3.19 -6.27
CA ALA A 244 7.51 -3.18 -4.87
C ALA A 244 6.59 -4.01 -3.95
N ARG A 245 5.36 -4.33 -4.40
CA ARG A 245 4.41 -5.24 -3.74
C ARG A 245 4.74 -6.68 -4.09
N ALA A 246 4.81 -7.05 -5.37
CA ALA A 246 5.17 -8.40 -5.84
C ALA A 246 6.51 -8.86 -5.24
N ALA A 247 7.55 -8.01 -5.28
CA ALA A 247 8.86 -8.33 -4.68
C ALA A 247 8.86 -8.53 -3.14
N LYS A 248 7.75 -8.25 -2.44
CA LYS A 248 7.62 -8.38 -0.97
C LYS A 248 6.48 -9.30 -0.53
N ARG A 249 5.55 -9.64 -1.43
CA ARG A 249 4.27 -10.29 -1.11
C ARG A 249 4.04 -11.50 -2.03
N PRO A 250 4.31 -12.73 -1.55
CA PRO A 250 4.29 -13.92 -2.39
C PRO A 250 2.93 -14.22 -3.05
N ALA A 251 1.80 -13.95 -2.38
CA ALA A 251 0.49 -14.16 -2.98
C ALA A 251 0.19 -13.12 -4.09
N PHE A 252 0.42 -11.83 -3.85
CA PHE A 252 0.33 -10.83 -4.93
C PHE A 252 1.30 -11.10 -6.09
N HIS A 253 2.49 -11.64 -5.83
CA HIS A 253 3.42 -12.09 -6.87
C HIS A 253 2.84 -13.26 -7.68
N TYR A 254 2.24 -14.25 -7.02
CA TYR A 254 1.58 -15.39 -7.67
C TYR A 254 0.40 -14.96 -8.55
N TRP A 255 -0.42 -14.02 -8.07
CA TRP A 255 -1.54 -13.44 -8.82
C TRP A 255 -1.08 -12.84 -10.16
N ILE A 256 0.00 -12.07 -10.13
CA ILE A 256 0.50 -11.33 -11.30
C ILE A 256 1.31 -12.20 -12.27
N ASP A 257 2.22 -13.02 -11.74
CA ASP A 257 3.22 -13.72 -12.56
C ASP A 257 2.80 -15.16 -12.94
N THR A 258 1.78 -15.72 -12.29
CA THR A 258 1.32 -17.10 -12.52
C THR A 258 -0.17 -17.20 -12.81
N TYR A 259 -1.04 -16.61 -11.98
CA TYR A 259 -2.49 -16.75 -12.14
C TYR A 259 -3.02 -15.96 -13.35
N LEU A 260 -2.88 -14.63 -13.36
CA LEU A 260 -3.39 -13.81 -14.48
C LEU A 260 -2.89 -14.25 -15.86
N PRO A 261 -1.61 -14.66 -16.07
CA PRO A 261 -1.14 -15.22 -17.34
C PRO A 261 -1.79 -16.57 -17.73
N ALA A 262 -2.16 -17.41 -16.76
CA ALA A 262 -2.77 -18.72 -17.03
C ALA A 262 -4.25 -18.63 -17.41
N TYR A 263 -4.99 -17.67 -16.85
CA TYR A 263 -6.43 -17.48 -17.06
C TYR A 263 -6.76 -16.36 -18.06
N LEU A 264 -5.83 -16.00 -18.95
CA LEU A 264 -5.96 -14.90 -19.93
C LEU A 264 -7.11 -15.03 -20.95
N ASP A 265 -7.68 -16.23 -21.09
CA ASP A 265 -8.78 -16.57 -22.00
C ASP A 265 -10.08 -16.95 -21.27
N ASP A 266 -10.12 -16.76 -19.94
CA ASP A 266 -11.34 -16.91 -19.15
C ASP A 266 -12.42 -15.89 -19.55
N THR A 267 -13.68 -16.27 -19.35
CA THR A 267 -14.81 -15.37 -19.64
C THR A 267 -14.79 -14.17 -18.68
N PRO A 268 -14.75 -12.91 -19.19
CA PRO A 268 -14.80 -11.74 -18.34
C PRO A 268 -16.04 -11.70 -17.45
N GLY A 269 -15.90 -11.11 -16.26
CA GLY A 269 -17.01 -10.88 -15.34
C GLY A 269 -18.15 -10.11 -16.01
N LYS A 270 -19.38 -10.37 -15.54
CA LYS A 270 -20.65 -9.83 -16.09
C LYS A 270 -20.66 -8.33 -16.39
N ASN A 271 -19.83 -7.55 -15.66
CA ASN A 271 -19.75 -6.10 -15.68
C ASN A 271 -18.33 -5.60 -16.02
N ALA A 272 -17.43 -6.47 -16.48
CA ALA A 272 -16.01 -6.21 -16.72
C ALA A 272 -15.71 -5.06 -17.69
N HIS A 273 -16.54 -4.90 -18.72
CA HIS A 273 -16.36 -3.90 -19.77
C HIS A 273 -17.25 -2.64 -19.60
N MET A 274 -17.83 -2.43 -18.41
CA MET A 274 -18.63 -1.21 -18.15
C MET A 274 -17.78 0.06 -18.27
N THR A 275 -18.39 1.13 -18.80
CA THR A 275 -17.75 2.46 -18.75
C THR A 275 -17.83 3.06 -17.33
N ARG A 276 -17.03 4.10 -17.08
CA ARG A 276 -17.03 4.80 -15.78
C ARG A 276 -18.39 5.47 -15.50
N GLU A 277 -19.03 5.98 -16.54
CA GLU A 277 -20.36 6.57 -16.53
C GLU A 277 -21.43 5.51 -16.20
N GLU A 278 -21.33 4.32 -16.79
CA GLU A 278 -22.23 3.20 -16.46
C GLU A 278 -22.04 2.73 -15.00
N VAL A 279 -20.80 2.70 -14.49
CA VAL A 279 -20.51 2.35 -13.08
C VAL A 279 -21.05 3.42 -12.12
N ILE A 280 -21.04 4.71 -12.49
CA ILE A 280 -21.70 5.76 -11.71
C ILE A 280 -23.21 5.52 -11.62
N GLU A 281 -23.88 5.21 -12.71
CA GLU A 281 -25.34 4.99 -12.71
C GLU A 281 -25.74 3.64 -12.06
N ASP A 282 -24.93 2.59 -12.18
CA ASP A 282 -25.12 1.33 -11.43
C ASP A 282 -24.91 1.53 -9.92
N ALA A 283 -23.91 2.32 -9.51
CA ALA A 283 -23.72 2.70 -8.11
C ALA A 283 -24.90 3.51 -7.56
N LYS A 284 -25.39 4.52 -8.31
CA LYS A 284 -26.60 5.27 -7.95
C LYS A 284 -27.81 4.35 -7.77
N LYS A 285 -28.01 3.42 -8.70
CA LYS A 285 -29.12 2.45 -8.67
C LYS A 285 -29.03 1.47 -7.51
N PHE A 286 -27.83 1.01 -7.14
CA PHE A 286 -27.62 0.02 -6.08
C PHE A 286 -27.59 0.62 -4.66
N PHE A 287 -27.01 1.81 -4.49
CA PHE A 287 -26.91 2.50 -3.19
C PHE A 287 -28.04 3.51 -2.94
N GLY A 288 -28.81 3.86 -3.98
CA GLY A 288 -30.04 4.63 -3.88
C GLY A 288 -29.86 6.13 -3.64
N ASP A 289 -30.99 6.83 -3.52
CA ASP A 289 -31.10 8.30 -3.56
C ASP A 289 -30.18 9.04 -2.58
N LEU A 290 -29.88 8.44 -1.42
CA LEU A 290 -28.98 9.02 -0.41
C LEU A 290 -27.52 9.07 -0.90
N PHE A 291 -27.07 8.06 -1.66
CA PHE A 291 -25.76 8.08 -2.32
C PHE A 291 -25.79 9.00 -3.56
N THR A 292 -26.82 8.88 -4.40
CA THR A 292 -27.01 9.74 -5.60
C THR A 292 -26.94 11.22 -5.23
N SER A 293 -27.71 11.64 -4.23
CA SER A 293 -27.71 13.02 -3.73
C SER A 293 -26.33 13.44 -3.27
N GLN A 294 -25.64 12.64 -2.45
CA GLN A 294 -24.29 12.96 -1.97
C GLN A 294 -23.25 13.06 -3.10
N PHE A 295 -23.36 12.21 -4.12
CA PHE A 295 -22.47 12.21 -5.28
C PHE A 295 -22.66 13.47 -6.13
N GLU A 296 -23.90 13.81 -6.47
CA GLU A 296 -24.24 14.96 -7.31
C GLU A 296 -23.98 16.29 -6.59
N ASP A 297 -24.25 16.34 -5.28
CA ASP A 297 -23.96 17.49 -4.43
C ASP A 297 -22.43 17.69 -4.25
N ARG A 298 -21.65 16.60 -4.15
CA ARG A 298 -20.18 16.67 -4.14
C ARG A 298 -19.62 17.12 -5.48
N SER A 299 -20.07 16.50 -6.57
CA SER A 299 -19.64 16.81 -7.94
C SER A 299 -19.94 18.26 -8.28
N THR A 300 -21.17 18.72 -8.04
CA THR A 300 -21.60 20.12 -8.26
C THR A 300 -20.75 21.10 -7.47
N ARG A 301 -20.47 20.81 -6.18
CA ARG A 301 -19.69 21.67 -5.29
C ARG A 301 -18.23 21.79 -5.75
N TRP A 302 -17.59 20.69 -6.12
CA TRP A 302 -16.21 20.71 -6.59
C TRP A 302 -16.06 21.24 -8.01
N THR A 303 -17.00 20.97 -8.92
CA THR A 303 -17.02 21.57 -10.27
C THR A 303 -17.11 23.11 -10.18
N ARG A 304 -17.84 23.65 -9.21
CA ARG A 304 -17.86 25.09 -8.92
C ARG A 304 -16.51 25.58 -8.37
N GLN A 305 -15.95 24.88 -7.39
CA GLN A 305 -14.66 25.23 -6.79
C GLN A 305 -13.52 25.23 -7.82
N VAL A 306 -13.40 24.18 -8.63
CA VAL A 306 -12.42 24.05 -9.73
C VAL A 306 -12.52 25.19 -10.73
N LYS A 307 -13.74 25.61 -11.10
CA LYS A 307 -13.94 26.76 -12.00
C LYS A 307 -13.49 28.07 -11.37
N VAL A 308 -13.75 28.27 -10.07
CA VAL A 308 -13.28 29.43 -9.29
C VAL A 308 -11.75 29.44 -9.16
N ASP A 309 -11.13 28.31 -8.85
CA ASP A 309 -9.66 28.20 -8.70
C ASP A 309 -8.92 28.38 -10.03
N LYS A 310 -9.51 27.89 -11.14
CA LYS A 310 -9.01 28.15 -12.50
C LYS A 310 -9.07 29.65 -12.82
N MET A 311 -10.21 30.31 -12.57
CA MET A 311 -10.36 31.76 -12.75
C MET A 311 -9.34 32.55 -11.91
N TRP A 312 -9.12 32.20 -10.63
CA TRP A 312 -8.10 32.84 -9.80
C TRP A 312 -6.66 32.54 -10.26
N SER A 313 -6.41 31.40 -10.89
CA SER A 313 -5.11 31.07 -11.52
C SER A 313 -4.86 31.96 -12.75
N GLU A 314 -5.85 32.11 -13.61
CA GLU A 314 -5.81 32.96 -14.81
C GLU A 314 -5.65 34.45 -14.46
N LEU A 315 -6.42 34.95 -13.48
CA LEU A 315 -6.29 36.31 -12.96
C LEU A 315 -4.87 36.58 -12.42
N ARG A 316 -4.33 35.71 -11.54
CA ARG A 316 -2.97 35.87 -10.99
C ARG A 316 -1.91 35.90 -12.09
N LYS A 317 -1.98 34.99 -13.07
CA LYS A 317 -1.10 35.01 -14.25
C LYS A 317 -1.19 36.34 -15.00
N SER A 318 -2.39 36.83 -15.26
CA SER A 318 -2.61 38.10 -15.98
C SER A 318 -2.03 39.32 -15.24
N CYS A 319 -2.09 39.35 -13.91
CA CYS A 319 -1.52 40.43 -13.09
C CYS A 319 0.01 40.37 -13.05
N LEU A 320 0.60 39.19 -12.86
CA LEU A 320 2.05 38.99 -12.89
C LEU A 320 2.65 39.40 -14.24
N CYS A 321 2.00 39.03 -15.35
CA CYS A 321 2.41 39.45 -16.70
C CYS A 321 2.20 40.95 -16.99
N ARG A 322 1.48 41.70 -16.15
CA ARG A 322 1.37 43.17 -16.25
C ARG A 322 2.45 43.86 -15.42
N ALA A 323 2.71 43.40 -14.20
CA ALA A 323 3.80 43.92 -13.37
C ALA A 323 5.15 43.83 -14.09
N ALA A 324 5.51 42.64 -14.59
CA ALA A 324 6.75 42.41 -15.33
C ALA A 324 6.88 43.15 -16.68
N ARG A 325 5.84 43.90 -17.11
CA ARG A 325 5.88 44.82 -18.26
C ARG A 325 5.94 46.30 -17.84
N SER A 326 5.63 46.60 -16.58
CA SER A 326 5.75 47.95 -16.00
C SER A 326 7.19 48.24 -15.57
N ASP A 327 7.96 47.21 -15.21
CA ASP A 327 9.37 47.32 -14.79
C ASP A 327 10.36 47.34 -15.99
N MET A 328 9.86 47.55 -17.21
CA MET A 328 10.63 47.62 -18.47
C MET A 328 10.43 48.93 -19.25
N LEU A 329 9.87 49.97 -18.58
CA LEU A 329 9.59 51.30 -19.13
C LEU A 329 10.05 52.39 -18.13
#